data_AF-A0A8S3E983-F1
#
_entry.id   AF-A0A8S3E983-F1
#
_cell.length_a   1.000
_cell.length_b   1.000
_cell.length_c   1.000
_cell.angle_alpha   90.00
_cell.angle_beta   90.00
_cell.angle_gamma   90.00
#
_symmetry.space_group_name_H-M   'P 1'
#
loop_
_entity.id
_entity.type
_entity.pdbx_description
1 polymer ?
#
loop_
_entity_poly.entity_id
_entity_poly.type
_entity_poly.pdbx_seq_one_letter_code
_entity_poly.pdbx_strand_id
1 'polypeptide(L)'
;KLRQACSIYNRLLSETIRTLISSNTLGAQNILTSARSFASRLASVQNDCDRLANTLFTLLDIYIYIEFFKSQQFERAYEIIQKLSLLPFAHTQIDQCLELINYYSSEIMDCYPDIILMTLTLMAILASVEYKSALNLSNQHLSLAATSSFDQRSSNILSTNKQGLLDELKRQADVLFRYIGLLPIKLHNHVHVQLMECFSRIKNAC
;
A
#
# COMPACT_ATOMS: atom_id res chain seq x y z
N LYS A 1 -22.80 7.76 -22.77
CA LYS A 1 -22.24 6.41 -22.97
C LYS A 1 -20.90 6.23 -22.25
N LEU A 2 -19.90 7.11 -22.46
CA LEU A 2 -18.59 7.05 -21.76
C LEU A 2 -18.70 7.09 -20.23
N ARG A 3 -19.50 8.01 -19.67
CA ARG A 3 -19.77 8.11 -18.23
C ARG A 3 -20.28 6.81 -17.60
N GLN A 4 -21.21 6.14 -18.29
CA GLN A 4 -21.80 4.88 -17.83
C GLN A 4 -20.79 3.74 -17.87
N ALA A 5 -20.00 3.65 -18.94
CA ALA A 5 -18.91 2.68 -19.03
C ALA A 5 -17.88 2.87 -17.91
N CYS A 6 -17.48 4.11 -17.61
CA CYS A 6 -16.54 4.41 -16.54
C CYS A 6 -17.07 4.00 -15.15
N SER A 7 -18.34 4.30 -14.86
CA SER A 7 -18.97 3.88 -13.61
C SER A 7 -19.05 2.35 -13.47
N ILE A 8 -19.33 1.63 -14.57
CA ILE A 8 -19.33 0.16 -14.58
C ILE A 8 -17.91 -0.36 -14.30
N TYR A 9 -16.88 0.17 -14.96
CA TYR A 9 -15.49 -0.23 -14.69
C TYR A 9 -15.05 0.06 -13.26
N ASN A 10 -15.42 1.20 -12.68
CA ASN A 10 -15.09 1.52 -11.29
C ASN A 10 -15.70 0.50 -10.32
N ARG A 11 -16.96 0.14 -10.52
CA ARG A 11 -17.64 -0.87 -9.69
C ARG A 11 -17.01 -2.25 -9.85
N LEU A 12 -16.73 -2.67 -11.09
CA LEU A 12 -16.10 -3.96 -11.38
C LEU A 12 -14.68 -4.05 -10.81
N LEU A 13 -13.90 -2.97 -10.90
CA LEU A 13 -12.55 -2.92 -10.34
C LEU A 13 -12.57 -2.94 -8.81
N SER A 14 -13.47 -2.20 -8.16
CA SER A 14 -13.62 -2.24 -6.71
C SER A 14 -13.98 -3.65 -6.22
N GLU A 15 -14.91 -4.34 -6.88
CA GLU A 15 -15.26 -5.73 -6.57
C GLU A 15 -14.09 -6.70 -6.83
N THR A 16 -13.37 -6.50 -7.94
CA THR A 16 -12.16 -7.25 -8.27
C THR A 16 -11.09 -7.06 -7.22
N ILE A 17 -10.88 -5.83 -6.73
CA ILE A 17 -9.91 -5.50 -5.68
C ILE A 17 -10.28 -6.22 -4.38
N ARG A 18 -11.54 -6.13 -3.94
CA ARG A 18 -11.99 -6.84 -2.72
C ARG A 18 -11.81 -8.35 -2.82
N THR A 19 -12.13 -8.91 -3.99
CA THR A 19 -11.91 -10.32 -4.28
C THR A 19 -10.42 -10.65 -4.27
N LEU A 20 -9.59 -9.82 -4.91
CA LEU A 20 -8.15 -9.99 -4.93
C LEU A 20 -7.57 -9.91 -3.52
N ILE A 21 -8.08 -9.09 -2.61
CA ILE A 21 -7.62 -9.04 -1.22
C ILE A 21 -8.01 -10.33 -0.50
N SER A 22 -9.28 -10.73 -0.64
CA SER A 22 -9.88 -11.87 0.09
C SER A 22 -9.42 -13.25 -0.40
N SER A 23 -9.18 -13.42 -1.70
CA SER A 23 -8.78 -14.67 -2.32
C SER A 23 -7.49 -14.52 -3.11
N ASN A 24 -6.65 -15.56 -3.16
CA ASN A 24 -5.40 -15.55 -3.92
C ASN A 24 -5.60 -15.85 -5.42
N THR A 25 -6.78 -15.58 -5.95
CA THR A 25 -7.17 -15.96 -7.30
C THR A 25 -6.96 -14.80 -8.27
N LEU A 26 -6.11 -15.03 -9.27
CA LEU A 26 -5.77 -14.11 -10.38
C LEU A 26 -6.89 -13.98 -11.44
N GLY A 27 -8.13 -14.35 -11.13
CA GLY A 27 -9.21 -14.56 -12.10
C GLY A 27 -9.70 -13.32 -12.87
N ALA A 28 -9.20 -12.12 -12.56
CA ALA A 28 -9.70 -10.86 -13.11
C ALA A 28 -8.78 -10.20 -14.17
N GLN A 29 -7.75 -10.89 -14.66
CA GLN A 29 -6.81 -10.34 -15.65
C GLN A 29 -7.49 -9.80 -16.92
N ASN A 30 -8.61 -10.41 -17.33
CA ASN A 30 -9.40 -9.94 -18.48
C ASN A 30 -10.06 -8.58 -18.21
N ILE A 31 -10.61 -8.39 -17.00
CA ILE A 31 -11.24 -7.12 -16.59
C ILE A 31 -10.18 -6.03 -16.49
N LEU A 32 -9.01 -6.34 -15.92
CA LEU A 32 -7.89 -5.42 -15.82
C LEU A 32 -7.39 -4.96 -17.20
N THR A 33 -7.18 -5.90 -18.11
CA THR A 33 -6.72 -5.61 -19.47
C THR A 33 -7.73 -4.73 -20.21
N SER A 34 -9.02 -5.05 -20.07
CA SER A 34 -10.11 -4.25 -20.62
C SER A 34 -10.14 -2.84 -20.03
N ALA A 35 -10.06 -2.71 -18.69
CA ALA A 35 -10.06 -1.44 -17.97
C ALA A 35 -8.85 -0.57 -18.32
N ARG A 36 -7.65 -1.15 -18.44
CA ARG A 36 -6.45 -0.44 -18.91
C ARG A 36 -6.61 0.09 -20.33
N SER A 37 -7.15 -0.73 -21.23
CA SER A 37 -7.43 -0.29 -22.61
C SER A 37 -8.48 0.84 -22.65
N PHE A 38 -9.44 0.84 -21.73
CA PHE A 38 -10.44 1.88 -21.62
C PHE A 38 -9.83 3.16 -21.02
N ALA A 39 -9.00 3.03 -19.99
CA ALA A 39 -8.31 4.13 -19.33
C ALA A 39 -7.35 4.86 -20.30
N SER A 40 -6.62 4.13 -21.16
CA SER A 40 -5.75 4.76 -22.16
C SER A 40 -6.52 5.56 -23.22
N ARG A 41 -7.71 5.07 -23.61
CA ARG A 41 -8.62 5.82 -24.49
C ARG A 41 -9.29 6.99 -23.78
N LEU A 42 -9.54 6.89 -22.47
CA LEU A 42 -10.14 7.97 -21.69
C LEU A 42 -9.13 9.11 -21.48
N ALA A 43 -7.85 8.80 -21.31
CA ALA A 43 -6.79 9.80 -21.16
C ALA A 43 -6.58 10.68 -22.41
N SER A 44 -6.95 10.20 -23.60
CA SER A 44 -6.81 10.96 -24.86
C SER A 44 -8.02 11.82 -25.21
N VAL A 45 -9.09 11.79 -24.40
CA VAL A 45 -10.31 12.57 -24.62
C VAL A 45 -10.37 13.71 -23.61
N GLN A 46 -10.59 14.94 -24.07
CA GLN A 46 -10.74 16.12 -23.21
C GLN A 46 -12.05 16.01 -22.42
N ASN A 47 -11.97 16.01 -21.09
CA ASN A 47 -12.90 15.30 -20.20
C ASN A 47 -14.12 16.11 -19.72
N ASP A 48 -15.32 15.54 -19.93
CA ASP A 48 -16.56 15.87 -19.17
C ASP A 48 -16.76 14.96 -17.93
N CYS A 49 -15.79 14.11 -17.59
CA CYS A 49 -15.92 13.04 -16.58
C CYS A 49 -14.72 12.91 -15.62
N ASP A 50 -14.07 14.01 -15.29
CA ASP A 50 -12.84 14.03 -14.48
C ASP A 50 -12.93 13.22 -13.19
N ARG A 51 -14.02 13.33 -12.44
CA ARG A 51 -14.16 12.62 -11.17
C ARG A 51 -14.20 11.10 -11.33
N LEU A 52 -14.93 10.60 -12.33
CA LEU A 52 -15.02 9.15 -12.58
C LEU A 52 -13.73 8.58 -13.16
N ALA A 53 -13.07 9.37 -14.03
CA ALA A 53 -11.76 9.04 -14.58
C ALA A 53 -10.71 8.95 -13.47
N ASN A 54 -10.68 9.92 -12.55
CA ASN A 54 -9.78 9.90 -11.39
C ASN A 54 -10.01 8.66 -10.53
N THR A 55 -11.27 8.32 -10.20
CA THR A 55 -11.58 7.07 -9.50
C THR A 55 -11.05 5.85 -10.26
N LEU A 56 -11.21 5.80 -11.58
CA LEU A 56 -10.74 4.68 -12.41
C LEU A 56 -9.21 4.52 -12.32
N PHE A 57 -8.47 5.62 -12.48
CA PHE A 57 -7.00 5.60 -12.39
C PHE A 57 -6.54 5.22 -10.99
N THR A 58 -7.15 5.77 -9.94
CA THR A 58 -6.83 5.42 -8.55
C THR A 58 -7.10 3.94 -8.27
N LEU A 59 -8.21 3.37 -8.74
CA LEU A 59 -8.51 1.94 -8.57
C LEU A 59 -7.49 1.05 -9.31
N LEU A 60 -7.02 1.46 -10.49
CA LEU A 60 -5.97 0.75 -11.20
C LEU A 60 -4.65 0.76 -10.43
N ASP A 61 -4.28 1.89 -9.84
CA ASP A 61 -3.06 2.02 -9.03
C ASP A 61 -3.16 1.20 -7.72
N ILE A 62 -4.34 1.19 -7.07
CA ILE A 62 -4.63 0.33 -5.92
C ILE A 62 -4.47 -1.15 -6.31
N TYR A 63 -4.99 -1.56 -7.46
CA TYR A 63 -4.84 -2.93 -7.94
C TYR A 63 -3.36 -3.32 -8.10
N ILE A 64 -2.56 -2.45 -8.73
CA ILE A 64 -1.13 -2.66 -8.92
C ILE A 64 -0.41 -2.77 -7.56
N TYR A 65 -0.74 -1.90 -6.61
CA TYR A 65 -0.23 -1.98 -5.23
C TYR A 65 -0.49 -3.36 -4.60
N ILE A 66 -1.72 -3.87 -4.71
CA ILE A 66 -2.11 -5.17 -4.15
C ILE A 66 -1.38 -6.31 -4.85
N GLU A 67 -1.20 -6.25 -6.17
CA GLU A 67 -0.42 -7.25 -6.92
C GLU A 67 1.04 -7.31 -6.45
N PHE A 68 1.69 -6.17 -6.24
CA PHE A 68 3.06 -6.13 -5.72
C PHE A 68 3.14 -6.66 -4.28
N PHE A 69 2.17 -6.31 -3.44
CA PHE A 69 2.09 -6.83 -2.07
C PHE A 69 1.96 -8.36 -2.06
N LYS A 70 1.02 -8.91 -2.84
CA LYS A 70 0.81 -10.36 -2.94
C LYS A 70 1.97 -11.10 -3.57
N SER A 71 2.67 -10.46 -4.50
CA SER A 71 3.89 -10.99 -5.12
C SER A 71 5.14 -10.85 -4.25
N GLN A 72 4.99 -10.42 -2.98
CA GLN A 72 6.07 -10.21 -2.01
C GLN A 72 7.13 -9.20 -2.45
N GLN A 73 6.81 -8.33 -3.42
CA GLN A 73 7.67 -7.23 -3.85
C GLN A 73 7.41 -6.02 -2.95
N PHE A 74 7.72 -6.17 -1.66
CA PHE A 74 7.32 -5.24 -0.60
C PHE A 74 7.88 -3.83 -0.77
N GLU A 75 9.14 -3.69 -1.22
CA GLU A 75 9.74 -2.38 -1.52
C GLU A 75 8.95 -1.62 -2.59
N ARG A 76 8.59 -2.29 -3.70
CA ARG A 76 7.80 -1.68 -4.77
C ARG A 76 6.38 -1.36 -4.33
N ALA A 77 5.75 -2.27 -3.57
CA ALA A 77 4.43 -2.02 -3.00
C ALA A 77 4.45 -0.76 -2.11
N TYR A 78 5.52 -0.59 -1.33
CA TYR A 78 5.70 0.55 -0.43
C TYR A 78 5.86 1.87 -1.19
N GLU A 79 6.67 1.89 -2.26
CA GLU A 79 6.80 3.06 -3.12
C GLU A 79 5.47 3.49 -3.76
N ILE A 80 4.67 2.52 -4.19
CA ILE A 80 3.40 2.79 -4.87
C ILE A 80 2.38 3.37 -3.89
N ILE A 81 2.25 2.79 -2.68
CA ILE A 81 1.29 3.32 -1.71
C ILE A 81 1.68 4.73 -1.22
N GLN A 82 2.97 5.04 -1.16
CA GLN A 82 3.43 6.40 -0.91
C GLN A 82 3.05 7.38 -2.02
N LYS A 83 3.21 7.00 -3.29
CA LYS A 83 2.85 7.83 -4.45
C LYS A 83 1.33 8.03 -4.58
N LEU A 84 0.55 7.00 -4.25
CA LEU A 84 -0.92 7.02 -4.27
C LEU A 84 -1.51 8.13 -3.38
N SER A 85 -0.79 8.57 -2.34
CA SER A 85 -1.22 9.65 -1.44
C SER A 85 -2.62 9.42 -0.81
N LEU A 86 -3.04 8.16 -0.70
CA LEU A 86 -4.30 7.76 -0.09
C LEU A 86 -4.23 7.75 1.44
N LEU A 87 -3.01 7.68 1.98
CA LEU A 87 -2.72 7.54 3.40
C LEU A 87 -1.64 8.56 3.80
N PRO A 88 -1.71 9.11 5.02
CA PRO A 88 -0.69 10.02 5.51
C PRO A 88 0.54 9.23 5.97
N PHE A 89 1.70 9.58 5.42
CA PHE A 89 3.00 9.07 5.87
C PHE A 89 3.78 10.12 6.68
N ALA A 90 3.28 11.35 6.75
CA ALA A 90 3.80 12.40 7.62
C ALA A 90 2.68 13.05 8.43
N HIS A 91 2.98 13.55 9.64
CA HIS A 91 1.99 14.22 10.49
C HIS A 91 1.30 15.41 9.80
N THR A 92 2.02 16.13 8.95
CA THR A 92 1.50 17.27 8.19
C THR A 92 0.46 16.88 7.14
N GLN A 93 0.37 15.60 6.78
CA GLN A 93 -0.57 15.08 5.78
C GLN A 93 -1.88 14.60 6.40
N ILE A 94 -1.96 14.45 7.73
CA ILE A 94 -3.14 13.88 8.40
C ILE A 94 -4.41 14.68 8.05
N ASP A 95 -4.37 16.00 8.25
CA ASP A 95 -5.53 16.86 8.03
C ASP A 95 -5.94 16.89 6.54
N GLN A 96 -4.97 16.90 5.64
CA GLN A 96 -5.20 16.85 4.19
C GLN A 96 -5.86 15.53 3.77
N CYS A 97 -5.37 14.39 4.28
CA CYS A 97 -5.98 13.09 4.00
C CYS A 97 -7.40 12.98 4.58
N LEU A 98 -7.65 13.53 5.78
CA LEU A 98 -8.97 13.59 6.40
C LEU A 98 -9.95 14.46 5.59
N GLU A 99 -9.48 15.53 4.95
CA GLU A 99 -10.30 16.34 4.06
C GLU A 99 -10.61 15.57 2.76
N LEU A 100 -9.58 15.00 2.13
CA LEU A 100 -9.68 14.26 0.86
C LEU A 100 -10.61 13.05 0.95
N ILE A 101 -10.69 12.38 2.10
CA ILE A 101 -11.54 11.20 2.28
C ILE A 101 -13.02 11.50 2.00
N ASN A 102 -13.47 12.73 2.25
CA ASN A 102 -14.85 13.15 1.99
C ASN A 102 -15.16 13.26 0.49
N TYR A 103 -14.13 13.32 -0.36
CA TYR A 103 -14.25 13.44 -1.80
C TYR A 103 -14.05 12.12 -2.55
N TYR A 104 -13.54 11.08 -1.87
CA TYR A 104 -13.41 9.76 -2.46
C TYR A 104 -14.77 9.18 -2.85
N SER A 105 -14.77 8.42 -3.94
CA SER A 105 -15.97 7.73 -4.39
C SER A 105 -16.24 6.51 -3.51
N SER A 106 -17.47 6.02 -3.50
CA SER A 106 -17.85 4.82 -2.74
C SER A 106 -16.98 3.62 -3.11
N GLU A 107 -16.59 3.49 -4.38
CA GLU A 107 -15.75 2.39 -4.87
C GLU A 107 -14.35 2.36 -4.24
N ILE A 108 -13.77 3.53 -3.93
CA ILE A 108 -12.49 3.64 -3.21
C ILE A 108 -12.71 3.39 -1.72
N MET A 109 -13.77 3.98 -1.15
CA MET A 109 -14.11 3.86 0.27
C MET A 109 -14.39 2.42 0.69
N ASP A 110 -15.02 1.63 -0.18
CA ASP A 110 -15.27 0.21 0.03
C ASP A 110 -13.99 -0.62 0.21
N CYS A 111 -12.87 -0.18 -0.40
CA CYS A 111 -11.58 -0.86 -0.32
C CYS A 111 -10.65 -0.22 0.72
N TYR A 112 -10.99 0.96 1.24
CA TYR A 112 -10.13 1.79 2.06
C TYR A 112 -9.68 1.11 3.38
N PRO A 113 -10.56 0.42 4.13
CA PRO A 113 -10.16 -0.33 5.33
C PRO A 113 -9.08 -1.39 5.05
N ASP A 114 -9.22 -2.11 3.93
CA ASP A 114 -8.30 -3.17 3.56
C ASP A 114 -6.95 -2.60 3.10
N ILE A 115 -6.95 -1.46 2.41
CA ILE A 115 -5.72 -0.74 2.02
C ILE A 115 -4.94 -0.31 3.26
N ILE A 116 -5.61 0.24 4.28
CA ILE A 116 -4.98 0.62 5.55
C ILE A 116 -4.32 -0.61 6.19
N LEU A 117 -5.07 -1.72 6.29
CA LEU A 117 -4.58 -2.95 6.91
C LEU A 117 -3.40 -3.54 6.14
N MET A 118 -3.48 -3.62 4.82
CA MET A 118 -2.38 -4.09 3.96
C MET A 118 -1.15 -3.21 4.11
N THR A 119 -1.31 -1.90 4.21
CA THR A 119 -0.20 -0.95 4.36
C THR A 119 0.50 -1.12 5.71
N LEU A 120 -0.25 -1.26 6.80
CA LEU A 120 0.35 -1.53 8.11
C LEU A 120 0.99 -2.93 8.17
N THR A 121 0.39 -3.92 7.53
CA THR A 121 1.01 -5.26 7.40
C THR A 121 2.32 -5.18 6.62
N LEU A 122 2.35 -4.42 5.52
CA LEU A 122 3.54 -4.18 4.72
C LEU A 122 4.66 -3.54 5.55
N MET A 123 4.36 -2.48 6.29
CA MET A 123 5.31 -1.82 7.19
C MET A 123 5.83 -2.79 8.27
N ALA A 124 4.97 -3.62 8.85
CA ALA A 124 5.37 -4.62 9.84
C ALA A 124 6.34 -5.67 9.25
N ILE A 125 6.07 -6.13 8.03
CA ILE A 125 6.96 -7.06 7.32
C ILE A 125 8.32 -6.39 7.06
N LEU A 126 8.32 -5.18 6.50
CA LEU A 126 9.56 -4.44 6.22
C LEU A 126 10.37 -4.18 7.50
N ALA A 127 9.73 -3.72 8.58
CA ALA A 127 10.36 -3.53 9.87
C ALA A 127 10.99 -4.82 10.41
N SER A 128 10.30 -5.97 10.27
CA SER A 128 10.83 -7.26 10.70
C SER A 128 12.04 -7.74 9.89
N VAL A 129 12.08 -7.43 8.59
CA VAL A 129 13.20 -7.77 7.70
C VAL A 129 14.43 -6.92 8.05
N GLU A 130 14.24 -5.63 8.26
CA GLU A 130 15.30 -4.72 8.68
C GLU A 130 15.86 -5.09 10.06
N TYR A 131 14.98 -5.40 11.02
CA TYR A 131 15.39 -5.83 12.35
C TYR A 131 16.25 -7.10 12.32
N LYS A 132 15.83 -8.15 11.61
CA LYS A 132 16.63 -9.38 11.45
C LYS A 132 17.97 -9.10 10.78
N SER A 133 18.00 -8.18 9.82
CA SER A 133 19.22 -7.79 9.13
C SER A 133 20.19 -7.03 10.04
N ALA A 134 19.69 -6.17 10.93
CA ALA A 134 20.49 -5.46 11.93
C ALA A 134 21.09 -6.40 12.98
N LEU A 135 20.30 -7.39 13.44
CA LEU A 135 20.72 -8.36 14.45
C LEU A 135 21.79 -9.34 13.94
N ASN A 136 21.72 -9.71 12.67
CA ASN A 136 22.76 -10.50 12.01
C ASN A 136 24.08 -9.72 11.84
N LEU A 137 24.01 -8.40 11.69
CA LEU A 137 25.20 -7.54 11.53
C LEU A 137 25.94 -7.33 12.86
N SER A 138 25.22 -7.20 13.97
CA SER A 138 25.82 -7.08 15.32
C SER A 138 26.52 -8.36 15.79
N ASN A 139 26.09 -9.52 15.31
CA ASN A 139 26.71 -10.82 15.64
C ASN A 139 27.94 -11.17 14.77
N GLN A 140 28.22 -10.38 13.72
CA GLN A 140 29.35 -10.65 12.80
C GLN A 140 30.64 -9.89 13.14
N HIS A 141 30.68 -9.09 14.22
CA HIS A 141 31.94 -8.48 14.66
C HIS A 141 32.87 -9.44 15.44
N LEU A 142 32.58 -10.75 15.42
CA LEU A 142 33.47 -11.79 15.94
C LEU A 142 33.56 -13.00 15.00
N SER A 143 33.95 -12.80 13.74
CA SER A 143 34.50 -13.88 12.92
C SER A 143 35.49 -13.35 11.89
N LEU A 144 36.76 -13.67 12.14
CA LEU A 144 37.87 -13.49 11.22
C LEU A 144 37.63 -14.29 9.93
N ALA A 145 38.08 -13.71 8.81
CA ALA A 145 38.56 -14.32 7.57
C ALA A 145 37.91 -15.62 7.05
N ALA A 146 37.26 -15.56 5.87
CA ALA A 146 37.66 -16.30 4.66
C ALA A 146 36.54 -16.31 3.59
N THR A 147 36.93 -15.92 2.37
CA THR A 147 36.47 -16.42 1.06
C THR A 147 34.99 -16.76 0.85
N SER A 148 34.29 -16.01 -0.01
CA SER A 148 33.88 -16.48 -1.34
C SER A 148 32.84 -15.53 -1.97
N SER A 149 33.02 -15.33 -3.26
CA SER A 149 32.15 -14.63 -4.20
C SER A 149 30.94 -15.48 -4.58
N PHE A 150 29.70 -15.02 -4.35
CA PHE A 150 28.54 -15.32 -5.20
C PHE A 150 27.31 -14.48 -4.77
N ASP A 151 26.72 -13.75 -5.73
CA ASP A 151 25.37 -13.18 -5.74
C ASP A 151 24.84 -12.36 -4.55
N GLN A 152 25.19 -11.07 -4.52
CA GLN A 152 24.37 -10.03 -3.86
C GLN A 152 24.31 -8.77 -4.73
N ARG A 153 23.41 -8.75 -5.72
CA ARG A 153 22.98 -7.54 -6.44
C ARG A 153 21.49 -7.30 -6.25
N SER A 154 21.03 -7.38 -5.00
CA SER A 154 19.68 -6.99 -4.60
C SER A 154 19.78 -5.84 -3.59
N SER A 155 19.02 -4.78 -3.85
CA SER A 155 18.71 -3.60 -2.99
C SER A 155 19.87 -2.68 -2.55
N ASN A 156 20.32 -1.83 -3.48
CA ASN A 156 21.22 -0.70 -3.16
C ASN A 156 20.55 0.69 -3.20
N ILE A 157 19.24 0.79 -2.98
CA ILE A 157 18.56 2.10 -2.85
C ILE A 157 18.23 2.43 -1.37
N LEU A 158 18.16 1.44 -0.48
CA LEU A 158 17.88 1.65 0.96
C LEU A 158 19.06 1.34 1.91
N SER A 159 20.25 1.02 1.39
CA SER A 159 21.35 0.43 2.17
C SER A 159 22.22 1.42 2.95
N THR A 160 22.03 2.73 2.83
CA THR A 160 22.91 3.72 3.48
C THR A 160 22.51 4.11 4.90
N ASN A 161 21.30 3.77 5.38
CA ASN A 161 20.89 4.09 6.76
C ASN A 161 19.80 3.13 7.29
N LYS A 162 20.13 1.84 7.42
CA LYS A 162 19.19 0.77 7.82
C LYS A 162 18.48 1.03 9.15
N GLN A 163 19.16 1.65 10.12
CA GLN A 163 18.56 2.06 11.38
C GLN A 163 17.53 3.21 11.19
N GLY A 164 17.83 4.17 10.30
CA GLY A 164 16.95 5.27 9.99
C GLY A 164 15.66 4.84 9.28
N LEU A 165 15.70 3.76 8.50
CA LEU A 165 14.50 3.21 7.87
C LEU A 165 13.53 2.61 8.88
N LEU A 166 14.04 1.89 9.89
CA LEU A 166 13.19 1.32 10.95
C LEU A 166 12.53 2.43 11.77
N ASP A 167 13.29 3.47 12.13
CA ASP A 167 12.78 4.62 12.87
C ASP A 167 11.75 5.40 12.04
N GLU A 168 11.99 5.54 10.73
CA GLU A 168 11.02 6.14 9.81
C GLU A 168 9.75 5.30 9.72
N LEU A 169 9.84 3.97 9.53
CA LEU A 169 8.68 3.08 9.48
C LEU A 169 7.85 3.15 10.78
N LYS A 170 8.51 3.22 11.94
CA LYS A 170 7.83 3.43 13.23
C LYS A 170 7.09 4.76 13.27
N ARG A 171 7.76 5.85 12.87
CA ARG A 171 7.16 7.19 12.79
C ARG A 171 5.95 7.22 11.86
N GLN A 172 6.05 6.59 10.68
CA GLN A 172 4.95 6.52 9.72
C GLN A 172 3.79 5.66 10.24
N ALA A 173 4.09 4.56 10.94
CA ALA A 173 3.06 3.75 11.59
C ALA A 173 2.32 4.53 12.69
N ASP A 174 3.01 5.37 13.47
CA ASP A 174 2.39 6.26 14.47
C ASP A 174 1.47 7.31 13.81
N VAL A 175 1.90 7.89 12.68
CA VAL A 175 1.08 8.81 11.87
C VAL A 175 -0.19 8.11 11.40
N LEU A 176 -0.06 6.92 10.82
CA LEU A 176 -1.19 6.11 10.34
C LEU A 176 -2.13 5.73 11.49
N PHE A 177 -1.59 5.34 12.64
CA PHE A 177 -2.38 4.98 13.81
C PHE A 177 -3.22 6.15 14.31
N ARG A 178 -2.61 7.34 14.40
CA ARG A 178 -3.33 8.57 14.76
C ARG A 178 -4.40 8.92 13.73
N TYR A 179 -4.09 8.80 12.44
CA TYR A 179 -5.04 9.03 11.36
C TYR A 179 -6.25 8.10 11.48
N ILE A 180 -6.03 6.81 11.73
CA ILE A 180 -7.10 5.82 11.92
C ILE A 180 -8.01 6.18 13.10
N GLY A 181 -7.44 6.68 14.20
CA GLY A 181 -8.21 7.14 15.36
C GLY A 181 -9.10 8.36 15.07
N LEU A 182 -8.80 9.11 14.00
CA LEU A 182 -9.55 10.29 13.57
C LEU A 182 -10.48 10.00 12.38
N LEU A 183 -10.45 8.79 11.82
CA LEU A 183 -11.26 8.44 10.65
C LEU A 183 -12.76 8.54 10.98
N PRO A 184 -13.56 9.21 10.14
CA PRO A 184 -15.02 9.25 10.30
C PRO A 184 -15.71 7.93 9.90
N ILE A 185 -14.94 6.86 9.64
CA ILE A 185 -15.42 5.55 9.20
C ILE A 185 -15.39 4.58 10.36
N LYS A 186 -16.49 3.86 10.58
CA LYS A 186 -16.51 2.70 11.49
C LYS A 186 -15.78 1.54 10.82
N LEU A 187 -14.53 1.29 11.21
CA LEU A 187 -13.85 0.07 10.80
C LEU A 187 -14.48 -1.12 11.54
N HIS A 188 -14.54 -2.27 10.87
CA HIS A 188 -15.04 -3.50 11.49
C HIS A 188 -14.12 -3.91 12.66
N ASN A 189 -14.69 -4.45 13.74
CA ASN A 189 -13.94 -4.84 14.94
C ASN A 189 -12.74 -5.75 14.64
N HIS A 190 -12.88 -6.69 13.70
CA HIS A 190 -11.78 -7.57 13.28
C HIS A 190 -10.62 -6.82 12.62
N VAL A 191 -10.92 -5.82 11.77
CA VAL A 191 -9.89 -4.97 11.14
C VAL A 191 -9.17 -4.17 12.21
N HIS A 192 -9.89 -3.61 13.19
CA HIS A 192 -9.28 -2.91 14.33
C HIS A 192 -8.31 -3.80 15.12
N VAL A 193 -8.68 -5.05 15.44
CA VAL A 193 -7.80 -5.97 16.18
C VAL A 193 -6.52 -6.25 15.39
N GLN A 194 -6.63 -6.53 14.08
CA GLN A 194 -5.46 -6.79 13.24
C GLN A 194 -4.56 -5.56 13.08
N LEU A 195 -5.15 -4.36 13.01
CA LEU A 195 -4.41 -3.11 12.99
C LEU A 195 -3.61 -2.91 14.28
N MET A 196 -4.23 -3.16 15.43
CA MET A 196 -3.56 -3.10 16.75
C MET A 196 -2.42 -4.12 16.84
N GLU A 197 -2.62 -5.34 16.33
CA GLU A 197 -1.58 -6.37 16.31
C GLU A 197 -0.40 -5.97 15.41
N CYS A 198 -0.66 -5.48 14.20
CA CYS A 198 0.39 -5.01 13.29
C CYS A 198 1.17 -3.84 13.88
N PHE A 199 0.47 -2.87 14.48
CA PHE A 199 1.08 -1.73 15.14
C PHE A 199 1.97 -2.17 16.32
N SER A 200 1.49 -3.09 17.16
CA SER A 200 2.27 -3.68 18.24
C SER A 200 3.54 -4.37 17.72
N ARG A 201 3.44 -5.13 16.62
CA ARG A 201 4.61 -5.76 15.98
C ARG A 201 5.64 -4.76 15.47
N ILE A 202 5.21 -3.64 14.86
CA ILE A 202 6.13 -2.59 14.39
C ILE A 202 6.83 -1.93 15.58
N LYS A 203 6.08 -1.61 16.64
CA LYS A 203 6.62 -0.97 17.85
C LYS A 203 7.59 -1.89 18.60
N ASN A 204 7.25 -3.18 18.68
CA ASN A 204 8.03 -4.19 19.39
C ASN A 204 9.14 -4.82 18.52
N ALA A 205 9.35 -4.36 17.27
CA ALA A 205 10.48 -4.78 16.43
C ALA A 205 11.82 -4.17 16.92
N CYS A 206 12.04 -4.14 18.23
CA CYS A 206 13.25 -3.67 18.91
C CYS A 206 13.97 -4.83 19.57
#